data_AF-A0A9X7BT79-F1
#
_entry.id   AF-A0A9X7BT79-F1
#
_cell.length_a   1.000
_cell.length_b   1.000
_cell.length_c   1.000
_cell.angle_alpha   90.00
_cell.angle_beta   90.00
_cell.angle_gamma   90.00
#
_symmetry.space_group_name_H-M   'P 1'
#
loop_
_entity.id
_entity.type
_entity.pdbx_description
1 polymer ?
#
loop_
_entity_poly.entity_id
_entity_poly.type
_entity_poly.pdbx_seq_one_letter_code
_entity_poly.pdbx_strand_id
1 'polypeptide(L)'
;MYDKQLVREKVLKMLNEYSPSEKQFTREENFHRAVSFALDEVTEMEQAFDKFVQSVGHLELFKEVVHQPLTKEGTRVFQNLRYLIEKNYTKEETQKMPENVFNQVQSSQQRRVELLQKVAKKYLAK
;
A
#
# COMPACT_ATOMS: atom_id res chain seq x y z
N MET A 1 -2.38 -30.36 16.60
CA MET A 1 -1.66 -30.40 15.31
C MET A 1 -2.25 -29.30 14.44
N TYR A 2 -1.45 -28.34 13.99
CA TYR A 2 -1.93 -27.22 13.17
C TYR A 2 -2.06 -27.69 11.73
N ASP A 3 -3.29 -27.79 11.21
CA ASP A 3 -3.54 -28.31 9.87
C ASP A 3 -3.25 -27.23 8.82
N LYS A 4 -2.01 -27.22 8.33
CA LYS A 4 -1.50 -26.26 7.35
C LYS A 4 -2.31 -26.28 6.05
N GLN A 5 -2.88 -27.42 5.66
CA GLN A 5 -3.68 -27.51 4.43
C GLN A 5 -5.03 -26.79 4.59
N LEU A 6 -5.68 -26.98 5.73
CA LEU A 6 -6.98 -26.35 6.02
C LEU A 6 -6.87 -24.81 6.13
N VAL A 7 -5.78 -24.31 6.72
CA VAL A 7 -5.49 -22.87 6.77
C VAL A 7 -5.18 -22.32 5.39
N ARG A 8 -4.43 -23.06 4.56
CA ARG A 8 -4.12 -22.66 3.18
C ARG A 8 -5.37 -22.54 2.33
N GLU A 9 -6.27 -23.51 2.38
CA GLU A 9 -7.53 -23.46 1.65
C GLU A 9 -8.39 -22.30 2.13
N LYS A 10 -8.47 -22.06 3.45
CA LYS A 10 -9.23 -20.95 4.02
C LYS A 10 -8.69 -19.59 3.56
N VAL A 11 -7.37 -19.40 3.55
CA VAL A 11 -6.72 -18.16 3.09
C VAL A 11 -6.93 -17.94 1.58
N LEU A 12 -6.76 -19.00 0.77
CA LEU A 12 -7.02 -18.90 -0.67
C LEU A 12 -8.49 -18.62 -0.99
N LYS A 13 -9.41 -19.21 -0.22
CA LYS A 13 -10.84 -19.00 -0.38
C LYS A 13 -11.23 -17.57 0.01
N MET A 14 -10.72 -17.05 1.12
CA MET A 14 -10.87 -15.64 1.49
C MET A 14 -10.35 -14.71 0.39
N LEU A 15 -9.13 -14.93 -0.12
CA LEU A 15 -8.56 -14.10 -1.20
C LEU A 15 -9.38 -14.14 -2.49
N ASN A 16 -10.03 -15.25 -2.81
CA ASN A 16 -10.90 -15.38 -3.98
C ASN A 16 -12.29 -14.75 -3.76
N GLU A 17 -12.83 -14.82 -2.54
CA GLU A 17 -14.12 -14.21 -2.18
C GLU A 17 -14.04 -12.67 -2.05
N TYR A 18 -12.85 -12.12 -1.81
CA TYR A 18 -12.62 -10.67 -1.77
C TYR A 18 -12.75 -9.99 -3.14
N SER A 19 -12.47 -10.69 -4.26
CA SER A 19 -12.49 -10.07 -5.59
C SER A 19 -13.90 -9.75 -6.12
N PRO A 20 -14.94 -10.57 -5.89
CA PRO A 20 -16.32 -10.23 -6.21
C PRO A 20 -16.96 -9.22 -5.24
N SER A 21 -16.59 -9.24 -3.95
CA SER A 21 -17.18 -8.36 -2.92
C SER A 21 -16.77 -6.90 -3.08
N GLU A 22 -15.65 -6.61 -3.75
CA GLU A 22 -15.27 -5.24 -4.12
C GLU A 22 -16.27 -4.51 -5.01
N LYS A 23 -17.15 -5.23 -5.74
CA LYS A 23 -18.20 -4.62 -6.57
C LYS A 23 -19.41 -4.09 -5.78
N GLN A 24 -19.50 -4.35 -4.48
CA GLN A 24 -20.67 -3.96 -3.67
C GLN A 24 -20.51 -2.65 -2.91
N PHE A 25 -19.31 -2.05 -2.89
CA PHE A 25 -19.07 -0.80 -2.16
C PHE A 25 -19.65 0.40 -2.91
N THR A 26 -20.20 1.34 -2.15
CA THR A 26 -20.61 2.65 -2.63
C THR A 26 -19.41 3.46 -3.12
N ARG A 27 -19.66 4.50 -3.94
CA ARG A 27 -18.58 5.37 -4.44
C ARG A 27 -17.80 6.05 -3.31
N GLU A 28 -18.49 6.44 -2.24
CA GLU A 28 -17.91 7.07 -1.07
C GLU A 28 -17.02 6.10 -0.28
N GLU A 29 -17.45 4.85 -0.09
CA GLU A 29 -16.62 3.81 0.54
C GLU A 29 -15.38 3.49 -0.29
N ASN A 30 -15.52 3.40 -1.62
CA ASN A 30 -14.38 3.21 -2.52
C ASN A 30 -13.41 4.40 -2.47
N PHE A 31 -13.92 5.62 -2.29
CA PHE A 31 -13.10 6.80 -2.08
C PHE A 31 -12.29 6.73 -0.80
N HIS A 32 -12.92 6.48 0.33
CA HIS A 32 -12.21 6.36 1.61
C HIS A 32 -11.21 5.20 1.61
N ARG A 33 -11.54 4.07 0.98
CA ARG A 33 -10.60 2.97 0.80
C ARG A 33 -9.41 3.35 -0.07
N ALA A 34 -9.62 4.06 -1.18
CA ALA A 34 -8.53 4.54 -2.02
C ALA A 34 -7.58 5.48 -1.25
N VAL A 35 -8.13 6.38 -0.44
CA VAL A 35 -7.34 7.24 0.46
C VAL A 35 -6.55 6.39 1.46
N SER A 36 -7.18 5.41 2.10
CA SER A 36 -6.50 4.49 3.03
C SER A 36 -5.36 3.72 2.35
N PHE A 37 -5.58 3.22 1.13
CA PHE A 37 -4.55 2.51 0.39
C PHE A 37 -3.38 3.42 0.01
N ALA A 38 -3.65 4.65 -0.40
CA ALA A 38 -2.59 5.61 -0.69
C ALA A 38 -1.75 5.92 0.56
N LEU A 39 -2.36 6.00 1.75
CA LEU A 39 -1.64 6.18 3.01
C LEU A 39 -0.80 4.96 3.41
N ASP A 40 -1.32 3.76 3.18
CA ASP A 40 -0.58 2.52 3.38
C ASP A 40 0.65 2.48 2.45
N GLU A 41 0.48 2.82 1.17
CA GLU A 41 1.59 2.87 0.20
C GLU A 41 2.67 3.89 0.60
N VAL A 42 2.29 5.08 1.11
CA VAL A 42 3.25 6.06 1.64
C VAL A 42 4.02 5.48 2.83
N THR A 43 3.34 4.75 3.72
CA THR A 43 3.97 4.11 4.88
C THR A 43 4.93 2.99 4.45
N GLU A 44 4.56 2.19 3.45
CA GLU A 44 5.43 1.15 2.88
C GLU A 44 6.69 1.79 2.24
N MET A 45 6.54 2.92 1.52
CA MET A 45 7.66 3.66 0.96
C MET A 45 8.61 4.24 2.02
N GLU A 46 8.06 4.82 3.09
CA GLU A 46 8.83 5.36 4.22
C GLU A 46 9.69 4.27 4.87
N GLN A 47 9.12 3.08 5.11
CA GLN A 47 9.87 1.93 5.62
C GLN A 47 10.96 1.44 4.66
N ALA A 48 10.70 1.46 3.35
CA ALA A 48 11.70 1.09 2.36
C ALA A 48 12.85 2.10 2.31
N PHE A 49 12.54 3.39 2.45
CA PHE A 49 13.52 4.46 2.56
C PHE A 49 14.40 4.30 3.80
N ASP A 50 13.82 4.06 4.97
CA ASP A 50 14.56 3.85 6.21
C ASP A 50 15.51 2.65 6.11
N LYS A 51 15.02 1.54 5.53
CA LYS A 51 15.87 0.35 5.28
C LYS A 51 17.03 0.67 4.35
N PHE A 52 16.79 1.45 3.29
CA PHE A 52 17.85 1.89 2.39
C PHE A 52 18.89 2.71 3.16
N VAL A 53 18.47 3.73 3.90
CA VAL A 53 19.37 4.60 4.70
C VAL A 53 20.19 3.77 5.68
N GLN A 54 19.58 2.81 6.37
CA GLN A 54 20.29 1.88 7.26
C GLN A 54 21.31 1.01 6.51
N SER A 55 20.95 0.53 5.31
CA SER A 55 21.84 -0.33 4.52
C SER A 55 23.09 0.38 4.03
N VAL A 56 23.01 1.68 3.71
CA VAL A 56 24.15 2.49 3.23
C VAL A 56 24.81 3.32 4.32
N GLY A 57 24.27 3.33 5.54
CA GLY A 57 24.75 4.13 6.67
C GLY A 57 26.17 3.79 7.16
N HIS A 58 26.73 2.67 6.71
CA HIS A 58 28.12 2.27 6.98
C HIS A 58 29.14 3.05 6.15
N LEU A 59 28.71 3.77 5.10
CA LEU A 59 29.60 4.54 4.23
C LEU A 59 29.88 5.92 4.84
N GLU A 60 31.15 6.22 5.10
CA GLU A 60 31.56 7.46 5.79
C GLU A 60 31.14 8.72 5.02
N LEU A 61 31.32 8.73 3.69
CA LEU A 61 30.88 9.84 2.82
C LEU A 61 29.35 10.03 2.86
N PHE A 62 28.60 8.93 2.95
CA PHE A 62 27.15 9.02 3.06
C PHE A 62 26.76 9.64 4.39
N LYS A 63 27.38 9.20 5.49
CA LYS A 63 27.11 9.70 6.84
C LYS A 63 27.40 11.19 7.00
N GLU A 64 28.55 11.64 6.49
CA GLU A 64 29.03 13.02 6.68
C GLU A 64 28.33 14.02 5.74
N VAL A 65 28.00 13.63 4.50
CA VAL A 65 27.54 14.57 3.46
C VAL A 65 26.09 14.35 3.04
N VAL A 66 25.64 13.10 2.97
CA VAL A 66 24.40 12.74 2.28
C VAL A 66 23.25 12.46 3.24
N HIS A 67 23.54 11.89 4.40
CA HIS A 67 22.54 11.37 5.33
C HIS A 67 21.54 12.45 5.78
N GLN A 68 22.03 13.58 6.30
CA GLN A 68 21.15 14.64 6.79
C GLN A 68 20.29 15.28 5.69
N PRO A 69 20.86 15.73 4.55
CA PRO A 69 20.05 16.28 3.46
C PRO A 69 19.01 15.31 2.94
N LEU A 70 19.40 14.04 2.73
CA LEU A 70 18.53 13.01 2.19
C LEU A 70 17.36 12.69 3.12
N THR A 71 17.65 12.49 4.41
CA THR A 71 16.62 12.17 5.42
C THR A 71 15.66 13.34 5.65
N LYS A 72 16.16 14.57 5.68
CA LYS A 72 15.33 15.77 5.83
C LYS A 72 14.37 15.96 4.65
N GLU A 73 14.88 15.90 3.42
CA GLU A 73 14.04 16.01 2.23
C GLU A 73 13.09 14.82 2.09
N GLY A 74 13.56 13.60 2.38
CA GLY A 74 12.71 12.40 2.38
C GLY A 74 11.53 12.52 3.34
N THR A 75 11.80 12.90 4.60
CA THR A 75 10.77 13.12 5.62
C THR A 75 9.75 14.18 5.17
N ARG A 76 10.24 15.28 4.59
CA ARG A 76 9.38 16.35 4.07
C ARG A 76 8.50 15.86 2.92
N VAL A 77 9.04 15.06 2.00
CA VAL A 77 8.27 14.47 0.90
C VAL A 77 7.15 13.58 1.44
N PHE A 78 7.42 12.71 2.42
CA PHE A 78 6.40 11.86 3.01
C PHE A 78 5.32 12.66 3.75
N GLN A 79 5.70 13.70 4.49
CA GLN A 79 4.74 14.61 5.15
C GLN A 79 3.84 15.33 4.12
N ASN A 80 4.43 15.82 3.03
CA ASN A 80 3.67 16.47 1.96
C ASN A 80 2.71 15.48 1.27
N LEU A 81 3.15 14.24 1.02
CA LEU A 81 2.31 13.20 0.42
C LEU A 81 1.12 12.88 1.34
N ARG A 82 1.35 12.66 2.64
CA ARG A 82 0.26 12.45 3.62
C ARG A 82 -0.72 13.62 3.61
N TYR A 83 -0.23 14.87 3.66
CA TYR A 83 -1.09 16.05 3.62
C TYR A 83 -1.95 16.15 2.34
N LEU A 84 -1.38 15.85 1.17
CA LEU A 84 -2.10 15.88 -0.11
C LEU A 84 -3.18 14.79 -0.18
N ILE A 85 -2.97 13.67 0.51
CA ILE A 85 -3.90 12.53 0.60
C ILE A 85 -4.96 12.74 1.69
N GLU A 86 -4.64 13.39 2.80
CA GLU A 86 -5.55 13.58 3.95
C GLU A 86 -6.31 14.90 3.92
N LYS A 87 -6.13 15.72 2.88
CA LYS A 87 -6.81 17.01 2.79
C LYS A 87 -8.33 16.84 2.95
N ASN A 88 -8.98 17.80 3.60
CA ASN A 88 -10.43 17.76 3.83
C ASN A 88 -11.19 17.76 2.50
N TYR A 89 -11.60 16.59 2.04
CA TYR A 89 -12.38 16.42 0.81
C TYR A 89 -13.83 16.85 1.04
N THR A 90 -14.37 17.59 0.08
CA THR A 90 -15.78 17.94 0.05
C THR A 90 -16.66 16.73 -0.32
N LYS A 91 -17.96 16.80 0.00
CA LYS A 91 -18.95 15.79 -0.39
C LYS A 91 -19.06 15.60 -1.91
N GLU A 92 -18.77 16.65 -2.68
CA GLU A 92 -18.76 16.57 -4.14
C GLU A 92 -17.51 15.86 -4.68
N GLU A 93 -16.34 16.09 -4.08
CA GLU A 93 -15.09 15.42 -4.46
C GLU A 93 -15.11 13.93 -4.12
N THR A 94 -15.68 13.56 -2.97
CA THR A 94 -15.86 12.16 -2.54
C THR A 94 -16.82 11.39 -3.45
N GLN A 95 -17.83 12.06 -4.03
CA GLN A 95 -18.76 11.45 -4.99
C GLN A 95 -18.23 11.44 -6.43
N LYS A 96 -17.36 12.40 -6.80
CA LYS A 96 -16.74 12.53 -8.12
C LYS A 96 -15.31 11.98 -8.13
N MET A 97 -15.09 10.76 -7.63
CA MET A 97 -13.82 10.09 -7.94
C MET A 97 -13.70 10.00 -9.47
N PRO A 98 -12.68 10.62 -10.09
CA PRO A 98 -12.50 10.52 -11.53
C PRO A 98 -12.35 9.05 -11.95
N GLU A 99 -13.07 8.62 -12.99
CA GLU A 99 -13.09 7.20 -13.41
C GLU A 99 -11.70 6.64 -13.69
N ASN A 100 -10.80 7.47 -14.22
CA ASN A 100 -9.39 7.11 -14.45
C ASN A 100 -8.65 6.78 -13.15
N VAL A 101 -8.86 7.55 -12.08
CA VAL A 101 -8.25 7.31 -10.75
C VAL A 101 -8.84 6.05 -10.14
N PHE A 102 -10.16 5.86 -10.22
CA PHE A 102 -10.82 4.65 -9.75
C PHE A 102 -10.25 3.40 -10.44
N ASN A 103 -10.15 3.43 -11.77
CA ASN A 103 -9.61 2.32 -12.56
C ASN A 103 -8.13 2.04 -12.22
N GLN A 104 -7.33 3.08 -11.96
CA GLN A 104 -5.95 2.92 -11.52
C GLN A 104 -5.86 2.25 -10.16
N VAL A 105 -6.64 2.70 -9.18
CA VAL A 105 -6.69 2.10 -7.82
C VAL A 105 -7.14 0.65 -7.92
N GLN A 106 -8.20 0.37 -8.69
CA GLN A 106 -8.70 -0.99 -8.89
C GLN A 106 -7.63 -1.90 -9.53
N SER A 107 -6.91 -1.40 -10.54
CA SER A 107 -5.83 -2.16 -11.18
C SER A 107 -4.65 -2.43 -10.23
N SER A 108 -4.30 -1.46 -9.38
CA SER A 108 -3.27 -1.62 -8.35
C SER A 108 -3.69 -2.69 -7.33
N GLN A 109 -4.93 -2.65 -6.85
CA GLN A 109 -5.46 -3.64 -5.91
C GLN A 109 -5.53 -5.03 -6.51
N GLN A 110 -5.97 -5.19 -7.76
CA GLN A 110 -5.93 -6.48 -8.45
C GLN A 110 -4.51 -7.05 -8.50
N ARG A 111 -3.53 -6.21 -8.85
CA ARG A 111 -2.12 -6.61 -8.87
C ARG A 111 -1.59 -6.98 -7.49
N ARG A 112 -2.02 -6.28 -6.44
CA ARG A 112 -1.70 -6.59 -5.03
C ARG A 112 -2.29 -7.95 -4.63
N VAL A 113 -3.57 -8.21 -4.95
CA VAL A 113 -4.22 -9.50 -4.68
C VAL A 113 -3.51 -10.64 -5.41
N GLU A 114 -3.16 -10.45 -6.69
CA GLU A 114 -2.38 -11.46 -7.44
C GLU A 114 -1.01 -11.74 -6.80
N LEU A 115 -0.31 -10.70 -6.35
CA LEU A 115 0.96 -10.84 -5.63
C LEU A 115 0.78 -11.58 -4.32
N LEU A 116 -0.23 -11.24 -3.52
CA LEU A 116 -0.56 -11.94 -2.28
C LEU A 116 -0.90 -13.41 -2.53
N GLN A 117 -1.66 -13.71 -3.58
CA GLN A 117 -1.93 -15.09 -4.00
C GLN A 117 -0.65 -15.83 -4.40
N LYS A 118 0.27 -15.19 -5.14
CA LYS A 118 1.58 -15.78 -5.51
C LYS A 118 2.45 -16.04 -4.27
N VAL A 119 2.51 -15.09 -3.34
CA VAL A 119 3.23 -15.22 -2.06
C VAL A 119 2.64 -16.36 -1.25
N ALA A 120 1.31 -16.37 -1.06
CA ALA A 120 0.60 -17.44 -0.36
C ALA A 120 0.89 -18.80 -1.01
N LYS A 121 0.82 -18.93 -2.34
CA LYS A 121 1.17 -20.17 -3.05
C LYS A 121 2.62 -20.59 -2.80
N LYS A 122 3.58 -19.65 -2.81
CA LYS A 122 5.02 -19.95 -2.61
C LYS A 122 5.35 -20.36 -1.17
N TYR A 123 4.78 -19.66 -0.18
CA TYR A 123 5.07 -19.90 1.24
C TYR A 123 4.23 -21.02 1.85
N LEU A 124 3.02 -21.29 1.35
CA LEU A 124 2.15 -22.38 1.80
C LEU A 124 2.35 -23.69 0.99
N ALA A 125 3.29 -23.70 0.04
CA ALA A 125 3.76 -24.91 -0.65
C ALA A 125 4.95 -25.59 0.03
N LYS A 126 5.56 -24.93 1.04
CA LYS A 126 6.51 -25.52 1.99
C LYS A 126 5.82 -25.85 3.31
#